data_AF-A0A4V2ARW6-F1
#
_entry.id   AF-A0A4V2ARW6-F1
#
_cell.length_a   1.000
_cell.length_b   1.000
_cell.length_c   1.000
_cell.angle_alpha   90.00
_cell.angle_beta   90.00
_cell.angle_gamma   90.00
#
_symmetry.space_group_name_H-M   'P 1'
#
loop_
_entity.id
_entity.type
_entity.pdbx_description
1 polymer ?
#
loop_
_entity_poly.entity_id
_entity_poly.type
_entity_poly.pdbx_seq_one_letter_code
_entity_poly.pdbx_strand_id
1 'polypeptide(L)'
;MDKSQQILSTIREQGLVPLFYHDDVQKCSSITRALYQGGVRLLEFTNRGPAALANFRELRSLVSAELPGMYLGIGTIKNEHDAQQFIEAGADFIVCPIVHPGIAKVSLSNKILWIPGCLTATEIAQAEALGASLVKIFPGSLVGPSYIS
;
A
#
# COMPACT_ATOMS: atom_id res chain seq x y z
N MET A 1 -1.78 18.00 9.32
CA MET A 1 -0.89 16.81 9.25
C MET A 1 -0.51 16.59 7.80
N ASP A 2 0.72 16.18 7.52
CA ASP A 2 1.10 15.67 6.20
C ASP A 2 0.28 14.41 5.85
N LYS A 3 0.04 14.16 4.56
CA LYS A 3 -0.77 13.05 4.06
C LYS A 3 -0.29 11.70 4.60
N SER A 4 1.02 11.48 4.66
CA SER A 4 1.61 10.25 5.21
C SER A 4 1.19 10.02 6.66
N GLN A 5 1.13 11.07 7.47
CA GLN A 5 0.71 10.98 8.88
C GLN A 5 -0.79 10.69 9.01
N GLN A 6 -1.63 11.23 8.11
CA GLN A 6 -3.06 10.91 8.09
C GLN A 6 -3.30 9.43 7.74
N ILE A 7 -2.54 8.91 6.77
CA ILE A 7 -2.58 7.49 6.38
C ILE A 7 -2.16 6.61 7.56
N LEU A 8 -1.05 6.92 8.25
CA LEU A 8 -0.61 6.18 9.43
C LEU A 8 -1.65 6.18 10.56
N SER A 9 -2.29 7.33 10.83
CA SER A 9 -3.40 7.40 11.80
C SER A 9 -4.56 6.50 11.38
N THR A 10 -4.93 6.55 10.10
CA THR A 10 -6.03 5.75 9.54
C THR A 10 -5.73 4.25 9.66
N ILE A 11 -4.50 3.80 9.39
CA ILE A 11 -4.09 2.39 9.59
C ILE A 11 -4.30 1.98 11.04
N ARG A 12 -3.88 2.82 11.99
CA ARG A 12 -3.99 2.53 13.43
C ARG A 12 -5.45 2.48 13.90
N GLU A 13 -6.27 3.43 13.47
CA GLU A 13 -7.69 3.52 13.84
C GLU A 13 -8.54 2.43 13.18
N GLN A 14 -8.28 2.12 11.90
CA GLN A 14 -8.98 1.08 11.16
C GLN A 14 -8.63 -0.33 11.65
N GLY A 15 -7.40 -0.54 12.15
CA GLY A 15 -6.94 -1.80 12.75
C GLY A 15 -6.67 -2.94 11.77
N LEU A 16 -7.05 -2.79 10.49
CA LEU A 16 -6.78 -3.74 9.42
C LEU A 16 -6.50 -3.00 8.11
N VAL A 17 -5.76 -3.61 7.19
CA VAL A 17 -5.56 -3.09 5.82
C VAL A 17 -5.99 -4.20 4.86
N PRO A 18 -7.18 -4.10 4.23
CA PRO A 18 -7.59 -5.09 3.26
C PRO A 18 -6.66 -5.01 2.06
N LEU A 19 -6.32 -6.16 1.48
CA LEU A 19 -5.58 -6.22 0.24
C LEU A 19 -6.18 -7.24 -0.72
N PHE A 20 -6.22 -6.89 -2.00
CA PHE A 20 -6.71 -7.82 -3.03
C PHE A 20 -6.13 -7.52 -4.42
N TYR A 21 -6.40 -8.44 -5.34
CA TYR A 21 -6.23 -8.28 -6.78
C TYR A 21 -7.35 -9.05 -7.49
N HIS A 22 -7.82 -8.51 -8.61
CA HIS A 22 -8.65 -9.23 -9.56
C HIS A 22 -8.44 -8.63 -10.97
N ASP A 23 -8.53 -9.45 -12.02
CA ASP A 23 -8.36 -9.00 -13.42
C ASP A 23 -9.54 -8.16 -13.92
N ASP A 24 -10.76 -8.54 -13.57
CA ASP A 24 -11.99 -7.81 -13.88
C ASP A 24 -12.16 -6.54 -13.03
N VAL A 25 -12.13 -5.38 -13.69
CA VAL A 25 -12.32 -4.06 -13.08
C VAL A 25 -13.68 -3.89 -12.40
N GLN A 26 -14.75 -4.50 -12.90
CA GLN A 26 -16.08 -4.35 -12.30
C GLN A 26 -16.15 -5.04 -10.94
N LYS A 27 -15.48 -6.19 -10.81
CA LYS A 27 -15.28 -6.85 -9.51
C LYS A 27 -14.42 -6.01 -8.59
N CYS A 28 -13.31 -5.44 -9.07
CA CYS A 28 -12.48 -4.53 -8.28
C CYS A 28 -13.29 -3.36 -7.71
N SER A 29 -14.07 -2.68 -8.57
CA SER A 29 -14.95 -1.57 -8.18
C SER A 29 -16.00 -2.00 -7.16
N SER A 30 -16.64 -3.16 -7.37
CA SER A 30 -17.65 -3.70 -6.45
C SER A 30 -17.06 -4.02 -5.08
N ILE A 31 -15.89 -4.66 -5.02
CA ILE A 31 -15.18 -4.95 -3.77
C ILE A 31 -14.81 -3.65 -3.05
N THR A 32 -14.30 -2.66 -3.79
CA THR A 32 -13.86 -1.37 -3.22
C THR A 32 -15.03 -0.62 -2.58
N ARG A 33 -16.19 -0.56 -3.27
CA ARG A 33 -17.42 0.01 -2.71
C ARG A 33 -17.92 -0.75 -1.48
N ALA A 34 -17.91 -2.09 -1.54
CA ALA A 34 -18.35 -2.92 -0.41
C ALA A 34 -17.47 -2.70 0.84
N LEU A 35 -16.14 -2.64 0.68
CA LEU A 35 -15.21 -2.32 1.76
C LEU A 35 -15.49 -0.93 2.35
N TYR A 36 -15.68 0.07 1.48
CA TYR A 36 -15.98 1.44 1.92
C TYR A 36 -17.30 1.53 2.70
N GLN A 37 -18.35 0.86 2.22
CA GLN A 37 -19.64 0.75 2.93
C GLN A 37 -19.49 0.03 4.29
N GLY A 38 -18.59 -0.95 4.36
CA GLY A 38 -18.22 -1.64 5.61
C GLY A 38 -17.36 -0.81 6.57
N GLY A 39 -17.04 0.45 6.25
CA GLY A 39 -16.29 1.36 7.12
C GLY A 39 -14.79 1.46 6.81
N VAL A 40 -14.29 0.75 5.79
CA VAL A 40 -12.89 0.86 5.37
C VAL A 40 -12.64 2.23 4.73
N ARG A 41 -11.58 2.90 5.15
CA ARG A 41 -11.07 4.16 4.61
C ARG A 41 -9.64 4.03 4.07
N LEU A 42 -9.05 2.85 4.11
CA LEU A 42 -7.74 2.58 3.54
C LEU A 42 -7.68 1.17 2.95
N LEU A 43 -7.25 1.06 1.69
CA LEU A 43 -7.16 -0.19 0.91
C LEU A 43 -5.81 -0.33 0.21
N GLU A 44 -5.24 -1.54 0.19
CA GLU A 44 -4.07 -1.92 -0.62
C GLU A 44 -4.53 -2.75 -1.84
N PHE A 45 -4.61 -2.16 -3.05
CA PHE A 45 -4.69 -2.99 -4.26
C PHE A 45 -3.32 -3.62 -4.54
N THR A 46 -3.19 -4.72 -5.28
CA THR A 46 -1.88 -5.37 -5.49
C THR A 46 -1.49 -5.52 -6.96
N ASN A 47 -0.23 -5.20 -7.28
CA ASN A 47 0.37 -5.36 -8.59
C ASN A 47 0.75 -6.82 -8.87
N ARG A 48 -0.25 -7.68 -9.13
CA ARG A 48 -0.08 -9.14 -9.27
C ARG A 48 -0.43 -9.72 -10.64
N GLY A 49 -0.93 -8.91 -11.55
CA GLY A 49 -1.25 -9.36 -12.91
C GLY A 49 -1.27 -8.21 -13.92
N PRO A 50 -1.37 -8.54 -15.21
CA PRO A 50 -1.18 -7.59 -16.30
C PRO A 50 -2.23 -6.47 -16.31
N ALA A 51 -3.40 -6.70 -15.73
CA ALA A 51 -4.46 -5.70 -15.61
C ALA A 51 -4.27 -4.72 -14.45
N ALA A 52 -3.27 -4.92 -13.57
CA ALA A 52 -3.17 -4.20 -12.30
C ALA A 52 -3.11 -2.67 -12.48
N LEU A 53 -2.27 -2.17 -13.38
CA LEU A 53 -2.12 -0.72 -13.58
C LEU A 53 -3.39 -0.09 -14.19
N ALA A 54 -4.01 -0.76 -15.16
CA ALA A 54 -5.26 -0.30 -15.77
C ALA A 54 -6.39 -0.26 -14.72
N ASN A 55 -6.57 -1.37 -13.98
CA ASN A 55 -7.58 -1.46 -12.93
C ASN A 55 -7.34 -0.44 -11.81
N PHE A 56 -6.08 -0.18 -11.44
CA PHE A 56 -5.76 0.81 -10.42
C PHE A 56 -6.16 2.23 -10.84
N ARG A 57 -5.96 2.60 -12.11
CA ARG A 57 -6.40 3.92 -12.63
C ARG A 57 -7.92 4.08 -12.57
N GLU A 58 -8.65 3.02 -12.92
CA GLU A 58 -10.12 3.00 -12.81
C GLU A 58 -10.58 3.10 -11.35
N LEU A 59 -9.94 2.34 -10.45
CA LEU A 59 -10.21 2.43 -9.01
C LEU A 59 -9.89 3.81 -8.46
N ARG A 60 -8.78 4.44 -8.88
CA ARG A 60 -8.42 5.80 -8.44
C ARG A 60 -9.50 6.80 -8.84
N SER A 61 -9.98 6.73 -10.08
CA SER A 61 -11.09 7.56 -10.57
C SER A 61 -12.37 7.34 -9.76
N LEU A 62 -12.73 6.08 -9.51
CA LEU A 62 -13.88 5.71 -8.68
C LEU A 62 -13.76 6.24 -7.25
N VAL A 63 -12.60 6.07 -6.61
CA VAL A 63 -12.39 6.54 -5.23
C VAL A 63 -12.54 8.06 -5.15
N SER A 64 -11.95 8.79 -6.11
CA SER A 64 -12.05 10.25 -6.17
C SER A 64 -13.48 10.74 -6.42
N ALA A 65 -14.27 10.01 -7.20
CA ALA A 65 -15.63 10.40 -7.55
C ALA A 65 -16.67 10.03 -6.47
N GLU A 66 -16.50 8.87 -5.82
CA GLU A 66 -17.58 8.26 -5.03
C GLU A 66 -17.22 8.01 -3.56
N LEU A 67 -15.94 7.91 -3.21
CA LEU A 67 -15.49 7.38 -1.90
C LEU A 67 -14.63 8.42 -1.15
N PRO A 68 -15.22 9.55 -0.72
CA PRO A 68 -14.48 10.63 -0.08
C PRO A 68 -13.74 10.15 1.18
N GLY A 69 -12.48 10.55 1.29
CA GLY A 69 -11.63 10.18 2.43
C GLY A 69 -11.09 8.75 2.40
N MET A 70 -11.31 7.98 1.33
CA MET A 70 -10.67 6.69 1.16
C MET A 70 -9.27 6.83 0.54
N TYR A 71 -8.28 6.26 1.21
CA TYR A 71 -6.92 6.12 0.71
C TYR A 71 -6.76 4.81 -0.07
N LEU A 72 -6.21 4.91 -1.27
CA LEU A 72 -5.93 3.80 -2.16
C LEU A 72 -4.41 3.67 -2.35
N GLY A 73 -3.83 2.64 -1.74
CA GLY A 73 -2.45 2.27 -1.92
C GLY A 73 -2.28 1.08 -2.86
N ILE A 74 -1.04 0.84 -3.24
CA ILE A 74 -0.64 -0.26 -4.11
C ILE A 74 0.45 -1.10 -3.44
N GLY A 75 0.24 -2.42 -3.42
CA GLY A 75 1.16 -3.40 -2.92
C GLY A 75 1.80 -4.25 -4.00
N THR A 76 2.73 -5.12 -3.60
CA THR A 76 3.50 -5.98 -4.52
C THR A 76 4.39 -5.18 -5.50
N ILE A 77 4.83 -3.98 -5.10
CA ILE A 77 5.81 -3.20 -5.87
C ILE A 77 7.22 -3.74 -5.61
N LYS A 78 7.93 -4.12 -6.67
CA LYS A 78 9.23 -4.83 -6.58
C LYS A 78 10.41 -4.07 -7.21
N ASN A 79 10.15 -2.98 -7.93
CA ASN A 79 11.17 -2.17 -8.57
C ASN A 79 10.72 -0.69 -8.65
N GLU A 80 11.66 0.19 -8.99
CA GLU A 80 11.44 1.64 -9.08
C GLU A 80 10.47 2.04 -10.20
N HIS A 81 10.49 1.29 -11.30
CA HIS A 81 9.67 1.59 -12.47
C HIS A 81 8.18 1.43 -12.14
N ASP A 82 7.81 0.29 -11.54
CA ASP A 82 6.44 0.05 -11.07
C ASP A 82 6.05 1.10 -10.02
N ALA A 83 6.95 1.41 -9.07
CA ALA A 83 6.69 2.44 -8.06
C ALA A 83 6.32 3.78 -8.72
N GLN A 84 7.14 4.24 -9.68
CA GLN A 84 6.90 5.48 -10.42
C GLN A 84 5.55 5.43 -11.16
N GLN A 85 5.26 4.35 -11.88
CA GLN A 85 4.00 4.21 -12.64
C GLN A 85 2.76 4.31 -11.76
N PHE A 86 2.77 3.69 -10.57
CA PHE A 86 1.62 3.74 -9.68
C PHE A 86 1.52 5.05 -8.88
N ILE A 87 2.64 5.71 -8.58
CA ILE A 87 2.63 7.08 -8.04
C ILE A 87 1.98 8.03 -9.06
N GLU A 88 2.37 7.95 -10.33
CA GLU A 88 1.76 8.72 -11.42
C GLU A 88 0.27 8.37 -11.62
N ALA A 89 -0.12 7.11 -11.37
CA ALA A 89 -1.51 6.69 -11.38
C ALA A 89 -2.31 7.16 -10.14
N GLY A 90 -1.68 7.86 -9.19
CA GLY A 90 -2.34 8.47 -8.03
C GLY A 90 -2.39 7.58 -6.78
N ALA A 91 -1.42 6.68 -6.61
CA ALA A 91 -1.30 5.91 -5.37
C ALA A 91 -1.06 6.81 -4.15
N ASP A 92 -1.79 6.55 -3.07
CA ASP A 92 -1.66 7.29 -1.82
C ASP A 92 -0.48 6.81 -0.96
N PHE A 93 -0.14 5.52 -1.08
CA PHE A 93 0.99 4.87 -0.41
C PHE A 93 1.46 3.64 -1.19
N ILE A 94 2.71 3.24 -0.99
CA ILE A 94 3.36 2.08 -1.64
C ILE A 94 3.68 1.01 -0.59
N VAL A 95 3.31 -0.24 -0.87
CA VAL A 95 3.68 -1.42 -0.07
C VAL A 95 4.56 -2.36 -0.90
N CYS A 96 5.67 -2.80 -0.30
CA CYS A 96 6.61 -3.72 -0.94
C CYS A 96 6.68 -5.05 -0.19
N PRO A 97 7.01 -6.18 -0.85
CA PRO A 97 7.33 -7.42 -0.15
C PRO A 97 8.77 -7.44 0.40
N ILE A 98 9.60 -6.45 0.03
CA ILE A 98 11.03 -6.38 0.34
C ILE A 98 11.47 -4.94 0.66
N VAL A 99 12.65 -4.80 1.25
CA VAL A 99 13.38 -3.52 1.36
C VAL A 99 14.16 -3.27 0.07
N HIS A 100 13.79 -2.22 -0.67
CA HIS A 100 14.45 -1.86 -1.93
C HIS A 100 14.81 -0.36 -1.93
N PRO A 101 16.11 0.02 -1.88
CA PRO A 101 16.55 1.41 -1.78
C PRO A 101 16.02 2.32 -2.90
N GLY A 102 15.94 1.81 -4.12
CA GLY A 102 15.38 2.58 -5.23
C GLY A 102 13.89 2.91 -5.08
N ILE A 103 13.08 1.98 -4.57
CA ILE A 103 11.65 2.23 -4.30
C ILE A 103 11.51 3.24 -3.17
N ALA A 104 12.35 3.13 -2.13
CA ALA A 104 12.42 4.11 -1.04
C ALA A 104 12.69 5.52 -1.60
N LYS A 105 13.75 5.65 -2.41
CA LYS A 105 14.15 6.92 -3.03
C LYS A 105 13.01 7.53 -3.85
N VAL A 106 12.40 6.75 -4.75
CA VAL A 106 11.31 7.22 -5.62
C VAL A 106 10.09 7.64 -4.79
N SER A 107 9.68 6.83 -3.82
CA SER A 107 8.50 7.11 -2.99
C SER A 107 8.70 8.36 -2.14
N LEU A 108 9.83 8.46 -1.42
CA LEU A 108 10.11 9.58 -0.52
C LEU A 108 10.32 10.90 -1.28
N SER A 109 10.95 10.85 -2.46
CA SER A 109 11.13 12.04 -3.30
C SER A 109 9.79 12.60 -3.81
N ASN A 110 8.78 11.75 -3.95
CA ASN A 110 7.41 12.11 -4.31
C ASN A 110 6.51 12.36 -3.08
N LYS A 111 7.06 12.34 -1.86
CA LYS A 111 6.30 12.48 -0.58
C LYS A 111 5.20 11.43 -0.43
N ILE A 112 5.45 10.22 -0.90
CA ILE A 112 4.55 9.07 -0.78
C ILE A 112 5.03 8.18 0.37
N LEU A 113 4.10 7.77 1.23
CA LEU A 113 4.38 6.83 2.30
C LEU A 113 4.83 5.49 1.70
N TRP A 114 6.01 5.03 2.12
CA TRP A 114 6.59 3.75 1.72
C TRP A 114 6.58 2.77 2.89
N ILE A 115 6.00 1.60 2.68
CA ILE A 115 5.85 0.54 3.67
C ILE A 115 6.52 -0.74 3.15
N PRO A 116 7.81 -0.96 3.46
CA PRO A 116 8.51 -2.16 3.02
C PRO A 116 8.17 -3.39 3.86
N GLY A 117 8.20 -4.54 3.19
CA GLY A 117 8.16 -5.86 3.81
C GLY A 117 9.52 -6.21 4.40
N CYS A 118 9.54 -6.61 5.67
CA CYS A 118 10.73 -7.06 6.40
C CYS A 118 10.36 -8.35 7.14
N LEU A 119 11.28 -9.31 7.23
CA LEU A 119 11.10 -10.46 8.13
C LEU A 119 12.03 -10.36 9.34
N THR A 120 13.20 -9.75 9.25
CA THR A 120 14.26 -9.76 10.28
C THR A 120 14.54 -8.38 10.86
N ALA A 121 15.15 -8.32 12.07
CA ALA A 121 15.57 -7.06 12.69
C ALA A 121 16.55 -6.25 11.82
N THR A 122 17.44 -6.93 11.09
CA THR A 122 18.39 -6.26 10.17
C THR A 122 17.66 -5.58 9.01
N GLU A 123 16.66 -6.24 8.42
CA GLU A 123 15.85 -5.64 7.35
C GLU A 123 15.02 -4.46 7.88
N ILE A 124 14.47 -4.56 9.10
CA ILE A 124 13.75 -3.46 9.75
C ILE A 124 14.67 -2.26 9.96
N ALA A 125 15.87 -2.47 10.50
CA ALA A 125 16.86 -1.41 10.71
C ALA A 125 17.28 -0.76 9.38
N GLN A 126 17.44 -1.57 8.32
CA GLN A 126 17.74 -1.06 6.98
C GLN A 126 16.58 -0.22 6.42
N ALA A 127 15.33 -0.67 6.58
CA ALA A 127 14.15 0.07 6.14
C ALA A 127 14.03 1.43 6.86
N GLU A 128 14.25 1.45 8.18
CA GLU A 128 14.26 2.67 8.98
C GLU A 128 15.37 3.64 8.52
N ALA A 129 16.59 3.15 8.31
CA ALA A 129 17.70 3.96 7.81
C ALA A 129 17.43 4.56 6.41
N LEU A 130 16.59 3.91 5.61
CA LEU A 130 16.13 4.40 4.31
C LEU A 130 14.90 5.33 4.40
N GLY A 131 14.36 5.57 5.58
CA GLY A 131 13.27 6.53 5.82
C GLY A 131 11.87 5.91 5.94
N ALA A 132 11.74 4.59 6.10
CA ALA A 132 10.44 3.98 6.37
C ALA A 132 9.91 4.39 7.76
N SER A 133 8.66 4.87 7.81
CA SER A 133 7.96 5.19 9.09
C SER A 133 7.08 4.03 9.58
N LEU A 134 6.88 3.01 8.75
CA LEU A 134 6.13 1.79 9.05
C LEU A 134 6.70 0.65 8.21
N VAL A 135 6.82 -0.54 8.81
CA VAL A 135 7.24 -1.77 8.12
C VAL A 135 6.13 -2.81 8.21
N LYS A 136 6.06 -3.68 7.19
CA LYS A 136 5.16 -4.84 7.16
C LYS A 136 5.98 -6.08 7.51
N ILE A 137 5.61 -6.81 8.56
CA ILE A 137 6.22 -8.12 8.81
C ILE A 137 5.76 -9.09 7.71
N PHE A 138 6.69 -9.53 6.87
CA PHE A 138 6.37 -10.30 5.67
C PHE A 138 7.48 -11.31 5.31
N PRO A 139 7.16 -12.58 5.02
CA PRO A 139 5.83 -13.20 5.05
C PRO A 139 5.35 -13.48 6.49
N GLY A 140 4.24 -12.84 6.89
CA GLY A 140 3.71 -12.96 8.26
C GLY A 140 3.28 -14.37 8.65
N SER A 141 3.00 -15.26 7.68
CA SER A 141 2.64 -16.66 7.93
C SER A 141 3.77 -17.50 8.52
N LEU A 142 5.02 -17.03 8.45
CA LEU A 142 6.18 -17.75 9.00
C LEU A 142 6.41 -17.44 10.49
N VAL A 143 5.69 -16.45 11.03
CA VAL A 143 5.87 -15.94 12.38
C VAL A 143 4.53 -15.82 13.10
N GLY A 144 4.56 -15.72 14.42
CA GLY A 144 3.38 -15.51 15.26
C GLY A 144 3.52 -14.29 16.16
N PRO A 145 2.54 -14.02 17.04
CA PRO A 145 2.60 -12.89 17.97
C PRO A 145 3.88 -12.83 18.80
N SER A 146 4.48 -13.98 19.13
CA SER A 146 5.75 -14.07 19.87
C SER A 146 6.97 -13.53 19.13
N TYR A 147 6.85 -13.24 17.83
CA TYR A 147 7.90 -12.60 17.06
C TYR A 147 8.07 -11.12 17.43
N ILE A 148 7.01 -10.50 17.96
CA ILE A 148 7.02 -9.14 18.47
C ILE A 148 7.23 -9.26 19.99
N SER A 149 8.42 -8.87 20.47
CA SER A 149 8.83 -8.96 21.88
C SER A 149 8.72 -7.63 22.61
#